data_AF-A0AAE4CX16-F1
#
_entry.id   AF-A0AAE4CX16-F1
#
_cell.length_a   1.000
_cell.length_b   1.000
_cell.length_c   1.000
_cell.angle_alpha   90.00
_cell.angle_beta   90.00
_cell.angle_gamma   90.00
#
_symmetry.space_group_name_H-M   'P 1'
#
loop_
_entity.id
_entity.type
_entity.pdbx_description
1 polymer ?
#
loop_
_entity_poly.entity_id
_entity_poly.type
_entity_poly.pdbx_seq_one_letter_code
_entity_poly.pdbx_strand_id
1 'polypeptide(L)'
;MVKRLGALALAVLTLTACTNSGDDTAKGPAPSPTGAVSPAAPATAAPSGAAPVPSGAAPAPSSGAAPAPAPGETGSGDWKSALAAALECPAAALPVEQGPLVNRDLTGDGVPDVLVAAACTGSTSSWPSVVHAYDGAPPAGQWRRLGVLLSQADGVDERGLRVKKILIDDGTVVVTSRAFQQKDDNASGGTLTVTDRFTWSGAGFTRGERTIA
;
A
#
# COMPACT_ATOMS: atom_id res chain seq x y z
N MET A 1 38.80 21.56 1.07
CA MET A 1 39.01 21.35 -0.38
C MET A 1 39.57 19.95 -0.62
N VAL A 2 38.73 18.97 -0.93
CA VAL A 2 39.15 17.72 -1.60
C VAL A 2 37.98 17.30 -2.48
N LYS A 3 38.16 17.44 -3.81
CA LYS A 3 37.24 16.93 -4.84
C LYS A 3 37.43 15.42 -4.93
N ARG A 4 36.34 14.64 -4.90
CA ARG A 4 36.34 13.27 -5.41
C ARG A 4 35.21 13.11 -6.42
N LEU A 5 35.61 13.11 -7.70
CA LEU A 5 34.86 12.56 -8.81
C LEU A 5 34.94 11.02 -8.72
N GLY A 6 33.84 10.33 -9.02
CA GLY A 6 33.81 8.87 -9.02
C GLY A 6 32.64 8.31 -9.81
N ALA A 7 32.87 8.22 -11.14
CA ALA A 7 32.30 7.32 -12.15
C ALA A 7 30.84 6.82 -12.01
N LEU A 8 29.99 7.33 -12.92
CA LEU A 8 28.76 6.68 -13.39
C LEU A 8 29.15 5.39 -14.16
N ALA A 9 28.68 4.23 -13.71
CA ALA A 9 28.67 3.01 -14.51
C ALA A 9 27.31 2.88 -15.22
N LEU A 10 27.33 2.99 -16.54
CA LEU A 10 26.18 2.82 -17.42
C LEU A 10 26.01 1.32 -17.68
N ALA A 11 24.99 0.69 -17.10
CA ALA A 11 24.65 -0.70 -17.40
C ALA A 11 23.67 -0.74 -18.58
N VAL A 12 24.14 -1.27 -19.72
CA VAL A 12 23.33 -1.55 -20.91
C VAL A 12 22.58 -2.86 -20.66
N LEU A 13 21.26 -2.81 -20.55
CA LEU A 13 20.41 -3.99 -20.49
C LEU A 13 19.90 -4.33 -21.90
N THR A 14 20.35 -5.44 -22.45
CA THR A 14 19.88 -5.98 -23.73
C THR A 14 18.51 -6.64 -23.56
N LEU A 15 17.49 -6.16 -24.28
CA LEU A 15 16.20 -6.83 -24.42
C LEU A 15 16.35 -8.02 -25.39
N THR A 16 16.18 -9.24 -24.90
CA THR A 16 15.98 -10.43 -25.72
C THR A 16 14.49 -10.65 -25.91
N ALA A 17 13.99 -10.44 -27.13
CA ALA A 17 12.63 -10.74 -27.53
C ALA A 17 12.49 -12.24 -27.80
N CYS A 18 11.55 -12.90 -27.11
CA CYS A 18 11.06 -14.23 -27.50
C CYS A 18 9.69 -14.06 -28.13
N THR A 19 9.66 -14.13 -29.46
CA THR A 19 8.45 -14.28 -30.28
C THR A 19 8.03 -15.76 -30.26
N ASN A 20 6.82 -16.06 -29.81
CA ASN A 20 6.17 -17.33 -30.18
C ASN A 20 4.89 -17.04 -30.95
N SER A 21 4.98 -17.32 -32.25
CA SER A 21 3.89 -17.36 -33.21
C SER A 21 3.07 -18.64 -33.02
N GLY A 22 1.77 -18.56 -33.27
CA GLY A 22 0.86 -19.69 -33.32
C GLY A 22 -0.53 -19.23 -33.77
N ASP A 23 -0.74 -19.27 -35.08
CA ASP A 23 -2.01 -19.10 -35.79
C ASP A 23 -3.06 -20.13 -35.35
N ASP A 24 -4.34 -19.72 -35.25
CA ASP A 24 -5.40 -20.33 -36.06
C ASP A 24 -6.77 -19.63 -35.93
N THR A 25 -7.11 -18.90 -37.00
CA THR A 25 -8.33 -19.04 -37.80
C THR A 25 -9.70 -19.23 -37.11
N ALA A 26 -10.51 -18.16 -37.06
CA ALA A 26 -11.95 -18.25 -37.32
C ALA A 26 -12.48 -16.98 -38.00
N LYS A 27 -13.04 -17.19 -39.19
CA LYS A 27 -13.55 -16.22 -40.16
C LYS A 27 -15.07 -16.05 -39.96
N GLY A 28 -15.53 -14.82 -39.79
CA GLY A 28 -16.96 -14.47 -39.85
C GLY A 28 -17.14 -13.00 -40.27
N PRO A 29 -17.91 -12.67 -41.33
CA PRO A 29 -17.96 -11.32 -41.89
C PRO A 29 -19.12 -10.46 -41.37
N ALA A 30 -18.81 -9.17 -41.15
CA ALA A 30 -19.53 -7.90 -41.46
C ALA A 30 -21.03 -7.71 -41.06
N PRO A 31 -21.60 -6.47 -41.03
CA PRO A 31 -21.06 -5.16 -41.39
C PRO A 31 -21.28 -4.02 -40.35
N SER A 32 -20.65 -2.88 -40.61
CA SER A 32 -20.88 -1.56 -39.99
C SER A 32 -22.21 -0.91 -40.45
N PRO A 33 -22.74 0.03 -39.67
CA PRO A 33 -22.81 1.43 -40.14
C PRO A 33 -22.42 2.43 -39.03
N THR A 34 -21.57 3.41 -39.26
CA THR A 34 -21.85 4.74 -39.85
C THR A 34 -22.95 5.53 -39.13
N GLY A 35 -22.53 6.50 -38.31
CA GLY A 35 -23.29 7.67 -37.87
C GLY A 35 -22.32 8.65 -37.20
N ALA A 36 -21.76 9.62 -37.92
CA ALA A 36 -22.33 10.92 -38.30
C ALA A 36 -22.52 11.89 -37.11
N VAL A 37 -21.44 12.65 -36.86
CA VAL A 37 -21.32 14.09 -36.55
C VAL A 37 -22.58 14.86 -36.08
N SER A 38 -22.45 15.63 -34.97
CA SER A 38 -22.85 17.06 -34.82
C SER A 38 -22.93 17.49 -33.33
N PRO A 39 -22.96 18.79 -32.99
CA PRO A 39 -21.91 19.79 -33.17
C PRO A 39 -21.53 20.47 -31.83
N ALA A 40 -20.47 21.27 -31.87
CA ALA A 40 -20.07 22.19 -30.82
C ALA A 40 -21.14 23.27 -30.57
N ALA A 41 -21.35 23.61 -29.30
CA ALA A 41 -22.07 24.82 -28.88
C ALA A 41 -21.05 25.88 -28.37
N PRO A 42 -21.19 27.16 -28.76
CA PRO A 42 -20.49 28.26 -28.15
C PRO A 42 -21.36 29.04 -27.14
N ALA A 43 -20.69 29.96 -26.45
CA ALA A 43 -21.18 31.14 -25.70
C ALA A 43 -21.35 30.96 -24.18
N THR A 44 -20.50 31.58 -23.36
CA THR A 44 -20.46 33.02 -22.95
C THR A 44 -21.36 33.26 -21.74
N ALA A 45 -20.76 33.53 -20.57
CA ALA A 45 -21.04 34.72 -19.75
C ALA A 45 -20.31 34.61 -18.38
N ALA A 46 -19.37 35.53 -18.17
CA ALA A 46 -18.95 35.94 -16.84
C ALA A 46 -20.00 36.87 -16.24
N PRO A 47 -20.20 36.82 -14.92
CA PRO A 47 -20.43 38.04 -14.15
C PRO A 47 -19.23 38.33 -13.26
N SER A 48 -18.62 39.47 -13.55
CA SER A 48 -17.76 40.21 -12.65
C SER A 48 -18.58 40.66 -11.44
N GLY A 49 -18.21 40.21 -10.26
CA GLY A 49 -18.78 40.60 -8.98
C GLY A 49 -17.68 40.68 -7.94
N ALA A 50 -16.87 41.74 -8.02
CA ALA A 50 -15.93 42.11 -6.97
C ALA A 50 -16.73 42.65 -5.77
N ALA A 51 -16.65 41.96 -4.63
CA ALA A 51 -16.99 42.50 -3.33
C ALA A 51 -15.72 42.47 -2.46
N PRO A 52 -15.29 43.60 -1.86
CA PRO A 52 -14.14 43.64 -0.96
C PRO A 52 -14.58 43.12 0.41
N VAL A 53 -13.89 42.10 0.92
CA VAL A 53 -14.12 41.52 2.26
C VAL A 53 -12.76 41.58 2.99
N PRO A 54 -12.75 42.02 4.26
CA PRO A 54 -11.65 42.78 4.85
C PRO A 54 -10.38 41.97 5.06
N SER A 55 -9.25 42.69 5.14
CA SER A 55 -8.02 42.25 5.78
C SER A 55 -8.29 41.87 7.25
N GLY A 56 -8.84 40.68 7.45
CA GLY A 56 -8.69 39.95 8.70
C GLY A 56 -7.24 39.52 8.78
N ALA A 57 -6.51 40.05 9.76
CA ALA A 57 -5.16 39.65 10.08
C ALA A 57 -5.05 38.12 10.03
N ALA A 58 -4.17 37.62 9.16
CA ALA A 58 -3.86 36.19 9.11
C ALA A 58 -3.47 35.75 10.53
N PRO A 59 -4.18 34.78 11.12
CA PRO A 59 -3.79 34.25 12.42
C PRO A 59 -2.34 33.76 12.29
N ALA A 60 -1.47 34.27 13.16
CA ALA A 60 -0.09 33.82 13.24
C ALA A 60 -0.08 32.28 13.31
N PRO A 61 0.82 31.60 12.57
CA PRO A 61 0.93 30.16 12.66
C PRO A 61 1.16 29.83 14.13
N SER A 62 0.16 29.19 14.74
CA SER A 62 0.31 28.68 16.09
C SER A 62 1.51 27.76 16.01
N SER A 63 2.58 28.10 16.73
CA SER A 63 3.72 27.23 16.95
C SER A 63 3.21 26.07 17.81
N GLY A 64 2.44 25.20 17.17
CA GLY A 64 1.77 24.07 17.77
C GLY A 64 2.86 23.17 18.33
N ALA A 65 2.73 22.83 19.61
CA ALA A 65 3.52 21.77 20.20
C ALA A 65 3.50 20.56 19.25
N ALA A 66 4.66 19.93 19.08
CA ALA A 66 4.75 18.69 18.32
C ALA A 66 3.63 17.74 18.81
N PRO A 67 2.87 17.11 17.89
CA PRO A 67 1.81 16.18 18.26
C PRO A 67 2.33 15.14 19.26
N ALA A 68 1.47 14.77 20.22
CA ALA A 68 1.84 13.74 21.18
C ALA A 68 2.16 12.44 20.45
N PRO A 69 3.15 11.65 20.93
CA PRO A 69 3.52 10.40 20.27
C PRO A 69 2.30 9.47 20.17
N ALA A 70 2.14 8.83 19.02
CA ALA A 70 1.03 7.90 18.81
C ALA A 70 1.08 6.75 19.83
N PRO A 71 -0.07 6.31 20.38
CA PRO A 71 -0.10 5.13 21.24
C PRO A 71 0.20 3.87 20.42
N GLY A 72 0.78 2.86 21.06
CA GLY A 72 1.13 1.60 20.42
C GLY A 72 1.94 0.70 21.34
N GLU A 73 2.08 -0.56 20.94
CA GLU A 73 2.97 -1.50 21.61
C GLU A 73 4.42 -1.10 21.34
N THR A 74 5.25 -1.07 22.38
CA THR A 74 6.66 -0.68 22.26
C THR A 74 7.57 -1.81 22.67
N GLY A 75 8.75 -1.86 22.07
CA GLY A 75 9.84 -2.72 22.53
C GLY A 75 11.19 -2.16 22.16
N SER A 76 12.26 -2.81 22.63
CA SER A 76 13.62 -2.44 22.30
C SER A 76 14.05 -2.99 20.93
N GLY A 77 15.00 -2.29 20.31
CA GLY A 77 15.59 -2.70 19.04
C GLY A 77 14.84 -2.20 17.81
N ASP A 78 15.12 -2.84 16.68
CA ASP A 78 14.52 -2.51 15.38
C ASP A 78 13.16 -3.19 15.20
N TRP A 79 12.24 -2.52 14.51
CA TRP A 79 10.89 -3.02 14.26
C TRP A 79 10.89 -4.31 13.44
N LYS A 80 11.91 -4.56 12.61
CA LYS A 80 12.03 -5.81 11.84
C LYS A 80 12.19 -7.02 12.74
N SER A 81 12.93 -6.89 13.84
CA SER A 81 13.06 -7.95 14.85
C SER A 81 11.74 -8.20 15.57
N ALA A 82 10.98 -7.14 15.85
CA ALA A 82 9.64 -7.27 16.41
C ALA A 82 8.67 -7.98 15.44
N LEU A 83 8.75 -7.63 14.15
CA LEU A 83 7.98 -8.29 13.09
C LEU A 83 8.35 -9.76 12.97
N ALA A 84 9.64 -10.11 13.06
CA ALA A 84 10.12 -11.49 13.08
C ALA A 84 9.45 -12.32 14.18
N ALA A 85 9.44 -11.79 15.40
CA ALA A 85 8.87 -12.45 16.57
C ALA A 85 7.35 -12.60 16.43
N ALA A 86 6.66 -11.56 15.95
CA ALA A 86 5.21 -11.57 15.79
C ALA A 86 4.70 -12.52 14.69
N LEU A 87 5.54 -12.81 13.69
CA LEU A 87 5.22 -13.79 12.64
C LEU A 87 5.36 -15.24 13.11
N GLU A 88 5.90 -15.47 14.31
CA GLU A 88 6.16 -16.81 14.88
C GLU A 88 6.89 -17.72 13.88
N CYS A 89 7.86 -17.16 13.15
CA CYS A 89 8.57 -17.92 12.13
C CYS A 89 9.25 -19.16 12.76
N PRO A 90 9.16 -20.33 12.09
CA PRO A 90 9.91 -21.50 12.52
C PRO A 90 11.39 -21.16 12.74
N ALA A 91 12.08 -21.80 13.67
CA ALA A 91 13.44 -21.42 14.08
C ALA A 91 14.47 -21.36 12.92
N ALA A 92 14.21 -22.03 11.79
CA ALA A 92 15.05 -22.01 10.58
C ALA A 92 14.58 -20.98 9.52
N ALA A 93 13.45 -20.31 9.75
CA ALA A 93 12.85 -19.33 8.86
C ALA A 93 13.12 -17.91 9.37
N LEU A 94 13.56 -17.04 8.47
CA LEU A 94 13.62 -15.60 8.74
C LEU A 94 12.34 -14.94 8.23
N PRO A 95 11.84 -13.89 8.88
CA PRO A 95 10.87 -13.02 8.22
C PRO A 95 11.52 -12.46 6.97
N VAL A 96 10.79 -12.46 5.87
CA VAL A 96 11.19 -11.65 4.71
C VAL A 96 10.07 -10.71 4.37
N GLU A 97 10.48 -9.46 4.24
CA GLU A 97 9.75 -8.39 3.57
C GLU A 97 9.67 -8.75 2.07
N GLN A 98 8.72 -9.59 1.68
CA GLN A 98 8.45 -9.90 0.27
C GLN A 98 7.29 -9.07 -0.31
N GLY A 99 6.75 -8.15 0.48
CA GLY A 99 5.53 -7.42 0.17
C GLY A 99 5.71 -5.92 -0.06
N PRO A 100 4.58 -5.21 -0.26
CA PRO A 100 4.58 -3.76 -0.26
C PRO A 100 5.09 -3.22 1.09
N LEU A 101 6.07 -2.32 1.00
CA LEU A 101 6.49 -1.43 2.06
C LEU A 101 6.06 -0.02 1.66
N VAL A 102 5.24 0.62 2.50
CA VAL A 102 4.71 1.97 2.25
C VAL A 102 5.10 2.87 3.41
N ASN A 103 5.78 3.96 3.09
CA ASN A 103 6.14 5.01 4.05
C ASN A 103 5.22 6.21 3.86
N ARG A 104 4.47 6.58 4.88
CA ARG A 104 3.56 7.72 4.87
C ARG A 104 3.23 8.13 6.29
N ASP A 105 3.09 9.43 6.53
CA ASP A 105 2.57 9.93 7.80
C ASP A 105 1.08 9.54 7.93
N LEU A 106 0.78 8.59 8.83
CA LEU A 106 -0.55 8.11 9.18
C LEU A 106 -1.05 8.74 10.48
N THR A 107 -0.12 9.08 11.37
CA THR A 107 -0.42 9.60 12.72
C THR A 107 -0.61 11.12 12.74
N GLY A 108 -0.18 11.82 11.70
CA GLY A 108 -0.26 13.27 11.55
C GLY A 108 0.83 14.02 12.30
N ASP A 109 1.92 13.35 12.68
CA ASP A 109 3.03 13.94 13.46
C ASP A 109 4.14 14.55 12.58
N GLY A 110 4.01 14.43 11.26
CA GLY A 110 4.97 14.92 10.28
C GLY A 110 6.11 13.95 9.98
N VAL A 111 6.12 12.75 10.59
CA VAL A 111 7.12 11.71 10.33
C VAL A 111 6.47 10.53 9.61
N PRO A 112 7.07 10.02 8.51
CA PRO A 112 6.50 8.88 7.80
C PRO A 112 6.48 7.60 8.64
N ASP A 113 5.28 7.07 8.90
CA ASP A 113 5.06 5.74 9.46
C ASP A 113 5.33 4.64 8.42
N VAL A 114 5.57 3.42 8.90
CA VAL A 114 5.90 2.25 8.08
C VAL A 114 4.74 1.26 8.07
N LEU A 115 4.16 1.02 6.90
CA LEU A 115 3.29 -0.11 6.63
C LEU A 115 4.09 -1.21 5.93
N VAL A 116 4.08 -2.40 6.50
CA VAL A 116 4.87 -3.53 6.00
C VAL A 116 4.03 -4.78 5.90
N ALA A 117 4.04 -5.40 4.72
CA ALA A 117 3.54 -6.75 4.53
C ALA A 117 4.69 -7.77 4.58
N ALA A 118 4.53 -8.83 5.37
CA ALA A 118 5.58 -9.83 5.54
C ALA A 118 5.05 -11.25 5.63
N ALA A 119 5.97 -12.20 5.47
CA ALA A 119 5.77 -13.62 5.70
C ALA A 119 7.08 -14.27 6.15
N CYS A 120 6.98 -15.47 6.73
CA CYS A 120 8.15 -16.28 7.03
C CYS A 120 8.71 -16.94 5.77
N THR A 121 10.04 -16.97 5.67
CA THR A 121 10.75 -17.64 4.59
C THR A 121 10.81 -19.14 4.86
N GLY A 122 9.89 -19.89 4.27
CA GLY A 122 9.83 -21.34 4.48
C GLY A 122 9.61 -22.18 3.22
N SER A 123 9.34 -21.57 2.06
CA SER A 123 9.05 -22.30 0.82
C SER A 123 9.43 -21.49 -0.42
N THR A 124 9.55 -22.19 -1.56
CA THR A 124 9.85 -21.65 -2.90
C THR A 124 8.85 -20.57 -3.38
N SER A 125 7.77 -20.33 -2.64
CA SER A 125 6.87 -19.19 -2.81
C SER A 125 6.41 -18.70 -1.45
N SER A 126 6.98 -17.59 -0.98
CA SER A 126 6.52 -16.92 0.23
C SER A 126 5.60 -15.77 -0.17
N TRP A 127 4.39 -15.75 0.36
CA TRP A 127 3.41 -14.71 0.08
C TRP A 127 3.13 -13.97 1.37
N PRO A 128 3.38 -12.64 1.42
CA PRO A 128 3.07 -11.84 2.59
C PRO A 128 1.61 -12.05 3.02
N SER A 129 1.39 -12.38 4.29
CA SER A 129 0.06 -12.72 4.83
C SER A 129 -0.35 -11.88 6.03
N VAL A 130 0.59 -11.12 6.59
CA VAL A 130 0.33 -10.13 7.64
C VAL A 130 0.64 -8.74 7.13
N VAL A 131 -0.02 -7.74 7.72
CA VAL A 131 0.29 -6.32 7.51
C VAL A 131 0.35 -5.63 8.87
N HIS A 132 1.51 -5.07 9.20
CA HIS A 132 1.72 -4.29 10.42
C HIS A 132 1.96 -2.82 10.06
N ALA A 133 1.58 -1.93 10.98
CA ALA A 133 1.91 -0.52 10.93
C ALA A 133 2.82 -0.17 12.12
N TYR A 134 3.93 0.52 11.85
CA TYR A 134 4.90 0.97 12.84
C TYR A 134 5.06 2.49 12.78
N ASP A 135 5.25 3.09 13.95
CA ASP A 135 5.51 4.52 14.14
C ASP A 135 6.84 4.88 13.47
N GLY A 136 6.86 5.98 12.70
CA GLY A 136 8.06 6.52 12.07
C GLY A 136 9.00 7.25 13.03
N ALA A 137 8.50 7.69 14.18
CA ALA A 137 9.19 8.47 15.19
C ALA A 137 9.24 7.80 16.58
N PRO A 138 9.58 6.50 16.69
CA PRO A 138 9.65 5.87 17.99
C PRO A 138 10.82 6.46 18.81
N PRO A 139 10.80 6.36 20.16
CA PRO A 139 11.93 6.72 20.98
C PRO A 139 13.22 6.03 20.51
N ALA A 140 14.36 6.71 20.66
CA ALA A 140 15.65 6.19 20.17
C ALA A 140 15.95 4.78 20.72
N GLY A 141 16.28 3.86 19.82
CA GLY A 141 16.57 2.45 20.16
C GLY A 141 15.34 1.60 20.50
N GLN A 142 14.13 2.11 20.22
CA GLN A 142 12.87 1.39 20.39
C GLN A 142 12.11 1.33 19.07
N TRP A 143 11.23 0.35 18.97
CA TRP A 143 10.17 0.31 17.97
C TRP A 143 8.83 0.61 18.64
N ARG A 144 7.87 1.10 17.87
CA ARG A 144 6.46 1.19 18.28
C ARG A 144 5.55 0.69 17.17
N ARG A 145 4.70 -0.29 17.49
CA ARG A 145 3.68 -0.83 16.59
C ARG A 145 2.36 -0.11 16.82
N LEU A 146 1.88 0.57 15.79
CA LEU A 146 0.60 1.27 15.77
C LEU A 146 -0.59 0.31 15.64
N GLY A 147 -0.37 -0.85 15.02
CA GLY A 147 -1.38 -1.91 14.95
C GLY A 147 -1.04 -3.06 14.01
N VAL A 148 -1.83 -4.12 14.11
CA VAL A 148 -1.86 -5.25 13.18
C VAL A 148 -3.11 -5.07 12.30
N LEU A 149 -2.92 -4.80 11.01
CA LEU A 149 -4.02 -4.55 10.07
C LEU A 149 -4.55 -5.87 9.52
N LEU A 150 -3.65 -6.74 9.09
CA LEU A 150 -3.97 -8.10 8.64
C LEU A 150 -3.12 -9.12 9.38
N SER A 151 -3.72 -10.26 9.68
CA SER A 151 -3.13 -11.43 10.30
C SER A 151 -3.41 -12.68 9.46
N GLN A 152 -2.71 -13.78 9.74
CA GLN A 152 -2.98 -15.05 9.07
C GLN A 152 -4.42 -15.56 9.30
N ALA A 153 -5.04 -15.22 10.43
CA ALA A 153 -6.42 -15.60 10.75
C ALA A 153 -7.47 -14.91 9.85
N ASP A 154 -7.10 -13.87 9.10
CA ASP A 154 -8.02 -13.13 8.23
C ASP A 154 -8.36 -13.84 6.92
N GLY A 155 -7.72 -14.99 6.65
CA GLY A 155 -8.00 -15.83 5.48
C GLY A 155 -9.36 -16.52 5.55
N VAL A 156 -9.96 -16.77 4.38
CA VAL A 156 -11.30 -17.36 4.27
C VAL A 156 -11.30 -18.86 4.61
N ASP A 157 -10.17 -19.57 4.47
CA ASP A 157 -10.07 -21.01 4.74
C ASP A 157 -8.84 -21.43 5.56
N GLU A 158 -8.42 -20.56 6.48
CA GLU A 158 -7.26 -20.80 7.38
C GLU A 158 -5.88 -20.76 6.69
N ARG A 159 -5.83 -20.76 5.35
CA ARG A 159 -4.57 -20.55 4.58
C ARG A 159 -4.07 -19.10 4.57
N GLY A 160 -4.80 -18.20 5.22
CA GLY A 160 -4.49 -16.77 5.27
C GLY A 160 -4.80 -16.00 3.99
N LEU A 161 -4.49 -14.70 4.01
CA LEU A 161 -4.55 -13.82 2.86
C LEU A 161 -3.18 -13.73 2.19
N ARG A 162 -3.14 -13.52 0.88
CA ARG A 162 -1.90 -13.19 0.15
C ARG A 162 -1.93 -11.73 -0.25
N VAL A 163 -1.27 -10.87 0.53
CA VAL A 163 -1.21 -9.43 0.30
C VAL A 163 -0.56 -9.15 -1.05
N LYS A 164 -1.25 -8.37 -1.88
CA LYS A 164 -0.78 -7.95 -3.21
C LYS A 164 -0.40 -6.48 -3.24
N LYS A 165 -1.13 -5.64 -2.52
CA LYS A 165 -0.99 -4.19 -2.60
C LYS A 165 -1.38 -3.53 -1.28
N ILE A 166 -0.61 -2.52 -0.89
CA ILE A 166 -0.99 -1.55 0.13
C ILE A 166 -1.00 -0.19 -0.56
N LEU A 167 -2.07 0.56 -0.39
CA LEU A 167 -2.24 1.93 -0.84
C LEU A 167 -2.72 2.77 0.33
N ILE A 168 -2.48 4.07 0.24
CA ILE A 168 -3.07 5.04 1.15
C ILE A 168 -3.83 6.03 0.29
N ASP A 169 -5.13 6.10 0.51
CA ASP A 169 -6.05 6.97 -0.22
C ASP A 169 -6.83 7.81 0.79
N ASP A 170 -6.68 9.13 0.71
CA ASP A 170 -7.29 10.10 1.62
C ASP A 170 -7.20 9.72 3.12
N GLY A 171 -5.99 9.33 3.56
CA GLY A 171 -5.73 8.92 4.95
C GLY A 171 -6.27 7.53 5.33
N THR A 172 -6.89 6.82 4.39
CA THR A 172 -7.35 5.43 4.56
C THR A 172 -6.32 4.47 3.97
N VAL A 173 -5.87 3.50 4.77
CA VAL A 173 -5.03 2.40 4.30
C VAL A 173 -5.92 1.39 3.58
N VAL A 174 -5.66 1.16 2.30
CA VAL A 174 -6.36 0.17 1.48
C VAL A 174 -5.42 -0.99 1.20
N VAL A 175 -5.79 -2.18 1.68
CA VAL A 175 -5.01 -3.41 1.49
C VAL A 175 -5.78 -4.33 0.55
N THR A 176 -5.15 -4.68 -0.57
CA THR A 176 -5.69 -5.66 -1.52
C THR A 176 -4.91 -6.96 -1.40
N SER A 177 -5.63 -8.06 -1.22
CA SER A 177 -5.09 -9.40 -1.01
C SER A 177 -5.82 -10.42 -1.90
N ARG A 178 -5.21 -11.59 -2.08
CA ARG A 178 -5.91 -12.78 -2.58
C ARG A 178 -6.34 -13.67 -1.43
N ALA A 179 -7.53 -14.24 -1.54
CA ALA A 179 -8.01 -15.28 -0.64
C ALA A 179 -8.28 -16.56 -1.43
N PHE A 180 -8.20 -17.68 -0.71
CA PHE A 180 -8.50 -18.99 -1.25
C PHE A 180 -9.97 -19.33 -1.09
N GLN A 181 -10.55 -19.92 -2.12
CA GLN A 181 -11.76 -20.73 -1.98
C GLN A 181 -11.38 -22.13 -1.54
N GLN A 182 -12.32 -22.85 -0.91
CA GLN A 182 -12.11 -24.24 -0.48
C GLN A 182 -11.65 -25.16 -1.62
N LYS A 183 -12.05 -24.87 -2.87
CA LYS A 183 -11.68 -25.66 -4.05
C LYS A 183 -10.39 -25.18 -4.74
N ASP A 184 -9.83 -24.05 -4.31
CA ASP A 184 -8.58 -23.53 -4.90
C ASP A 184 -7.41 -24.42 -4.48
N ASP A 185 -6.54 -24.74 -5.43
CA ASP A 185 -5.25 -25.34 -5.11
C ASP A 185 -4.32 -24.32 -4.44
N ASN A 186 -3.33 -24.79 -3.68
CA ASN A 186 -2.36 -23.89 -3.03
C ASN A 186 -1.48 -23.13 -4.04
N ALA A 187 -1.35 -23.65 -5.26
CA ALA A 187 -0.47 -23.12 -6.31
C ALA A 187 -1.08 -21.91 -7.04
N SER A 188 -2.39 -21.84 -7.23
CA SER A 188 -3.10 -20.73 -7.92
C SER A 188 -2.89 -19.38 -7.24
N GLY A 189 -2.63 -19.39 -5.93
CA GLY A 189 -2.47 -18.17 -5.14
C GLY A 189 -3.76 -17.43 -4.80
N GLY A 190 -4.87 -18.16 -4.82
CA GLY A 190 -6.19 -17.68 -4.42
C GLY A 190 -6.90 -17.01 -5.58
N THR A 191 -8.16 -17.36 -5.80
CA THR A 191 -8.98 -16.82 -6.88
C THR A 191 -9.73 -15.55 -6.48
N LEU A 192 -10.10 -15.43 -5.19
CA LEU A 192 -10.85 -14.29 -4.66
C LEU A 192 -9.93 -13.09 -4.43
N THR A 193 -10.45 -11.90 -4.71
CA THR A 193 -9.83 -10.62 -4.36
C THR A 193 -10.50 -10.06 -3.11
N VAL A 194 -9.72 -9.84 -2.07
CA VAL A 194 -10.18 -9.21 -0.82
C VAL A 194 -9.61 -7.80 -0.75
N THR A 195 -10.47 -6.83 -0.46
CA THR A 195 -10.05 -5.45 -0.20
C THR A 195 -10.48 -5.06 1.21
N ASP A 196 -9.51 -4.76 2.05
CA ASP A 196 -9.69 -4.24 3.40
C ASP A 196 -9.33 -2.75 3.43
N ARG A 197 -10.08 -1.99 4.24
CA ARG A 197 -9.85 -0.56 4.47
C ARG A 197 -9.62 -0.31 5.95
N PHE A 198 -8.63 0.50 6.29
CA PHE A 198 -8.31 0.83 7.68
C PHE A 198 -8.14 2.33 7.84
N THR A 199 -8.71 2.87 8.92
CA THR A 199 -8.61 4.28 9.26
C THR A 199 -7.95 4.42 10.61
N TRP A 200 -6.98 5.32 10.71
CA TRP A 200 -6.35 5.69 11.98
C TRP A 200 -7.27 6.60 12.78
N SER A 201 -7.53 6.24 14.04
CA SER A 201 -8.42 7.00 14.94
C SER A 201 -7.69 7.96 15.90
N GLY A 202 -6.36 8.05 15.81
CA GLY A 202 -5.52 8.68 16.83
C GLY A 202 -5.04 7.70 17.90
N ALA A 203 -5.77 6.60 18.13
CA ALA A 203 -5.43 5.59 19.13
C ALA A 203 -5.10 4.21 18.56
N GLY A 204 -5.50 3.94 17.32
CA GLY A 204 -5.40 2.64 16.69
C GLY A 204 -6.09 2.62 15.33
N PHE A 205 -5.84 1.56 14.56
CA PHE A 205 -6.53 1.32 13.30
C PHE A 205 -7.90 0.67 13.53
N THR A 206 -8.92 1.20 12.88
CA THR A 206 -10.24 0.56 12.79
C THR A 206 -10.39 -0.02 11.39
N ARG A 207 -10.79 -1.30 11.30
CA ARG A 207 -11.13 -1.92 10.02
C ARG A 207 -12.54 -1.48 9.59
N GLY A 208 -12.65 -0.94 8.38
CA GLY A 208 -13.91 -0.62 7.73
C GLY A 208 -14.52 -1.84 7.03
N GLU A 209 -15.38 -1.57 6.05
CA GLU A 209 -16.01 -2.63 5.25
C GLU A 209 -14.98 -3.41 4.41
N ARG A 210 -15.04 -4.73 4.52
CA ARG A 210 -14.31 -5.67 3.67
C ARG A 210 -15.14 -5.99 2.44
N THR A 211 -14.52 -5.89 1.26
CA THR A 211 -15.12 -6.34 0.00
C THR A 211 -14.43 -7.61 -0.49
N ILE A 212 -15.20 -8.57 -1.02
CA ILE A 212 -14.71 -9.81 -1.63
C ILE A 212 -15.31 -9.93 -3.02
N ALA A 213 -14.47 -10.14 -4.04
CA ALA A 213 -14.85 -10.24 -5.45
C ALA A 213 -14.10 -11.36 -6.18
#